data_AF-A0A124SDA5-F1
#
_entry.id   AF-A0A124SDA5-F1
#
_cell.length_a   1.000
_cell.length_b   1.000
_cell.length_c   1.000
_cell.angle_alpha   90.00
_cell.angle_beta   90.00
_cell.angle_gamma   90.00
#
_symmetry.space_group_name_H-M   'P 1'
#
loop_
_entity.id
_entity.type
_entity.pdbx_description
1 polymer ?
#
loop_
_entity_poly.entity_id
_entity_poly.type
_entity_poly.pdbx_seq_one_letter_code
_entity_poly.pdbx_strand_id
1 'polypeptide(L)'
;MGTPQSWSVTLENLCNGCVISNVKLTCKGFQSDTKINPDTLYYDGDLCIINNLQPIYPGDRITFLYGRASGQYPFQLTAQREACS
;
A
#
# COMPACT_ATOMS: atom_id res chain seq x y z
N MET A 1 -0.22 8.65 -26.65
CA MET A 1 0.29 8.02 -25.42
C MET A 1 0.38 9.11 -24.35
N GLY A 2 -0.32 8.98 -23.23
CA GLY A 2 -0.35 10.00 -22.17
C GLY A 2 0.89 9.91 -21.28
N THR A 3 1.36 11.05 -20.76
CA THR A 3 2.44 11.08 -19.78
C THR A 3 1.96 10.48 -18.46
N PRO A 4 2.74 9.57 -17.83
CA PRO A 4 2.37 9.04 -16.52
C PRO A 4 2.29 10.17 -15.48
N GLN A 5 1.18 10.23 -14.76
CA GLN A 5 1.04 11.11 -13.59
C GLN A 5 1.54 10.39 -12.34
N SER A 6 2.16 11.13 -11.42
CA SER A 6 2.62 10.61 -10.14
C SER A 6 1.52 10.68 -9.09
N TRP A 7 1.28 9.57 -8.41
CA TRP A 7 0.25 9.42 -7.39
C TRP A 7 0.91 9.01 -6.07
N SER A 8 0.54 9.70 -4.98
CA SER A 8 1.00 9.41 -3.63
C SER A 8 -0.07 8.67 -2.85
N VAL A 9 0.30 7.53 -2.28
CA VAL A 9 -0.57 6.74 -1.40
C VAL A 9 0.03 6.74 -0.01
N THR A 10 -0.79 7.09 0.98
CA THR A 10 -0.42 7.06 2.39
C THR A 10 -1.36 6.08 3.10
N LEU A 11 -0.78 5.07 3.74
CA LEU A 11 -1.46 4.24 4.72
C LEU A 11 -1.11 4.74 6.11
N GLU A 12 -2.10 4.99 6.94
CA GLU A 12 -1.92 5.47 8.31
C GLU A 12 -2.63 4.52 9.28
N ASN A 13 -1.92 4.08 10.32
CA ASN A 13 -2.55 3.33 11.40
C ASN A 13 -3.20 4.32 12.39
N LEU A 14 -4.51 4.53 12.20
CA LEU A 14 -5.33 5.37 13.07
C LEU A 14 -5.89 4.61 14.30
N CYS A 15 -5.55 3.33 14.49
CA CYS A 15 -6.03 2.55 15.62
C CYS A 15 -5.30 2.98 16.89
N ASN A 16 -6.05 3.48 17.87
CA ASN A 16 -5.48 3.92 19.14
C ASN A 16 -5.24 2.71 20.06
N GLY A 17 -3.98 2.31 20.21
CA GLY A 17 -3.59 1.15 21.05
C GLY A 17 -3.47 -0.18 20.30
N CYS A 18 -3.46 -0.16 18.96
CA CYS A 18 -3.38 -1.37 18.15
C CYS A 18 -2.18 -1.31 17.21
N VAL A 19 -1.42 -2.40 17.15
CA VAL A 19 -0.43 -2.60 16.12
C VAL A 19 -1.09 -3.32 14.95
N ILE A 20 -0.99 -2.76 13.75
CA ILE A 20 -1.50 -3.38 12.52
C ILE A 20 -0.33 -4.03 11.78
N SER A 21 -0.49 -5.26 11.31
CA SER A 21 0.53 -6.01 10.56
C SER A 21 -0.12 -6.82 9.44
N ASN A 22 0.69 -7.49 8.61
CA ASN A 22 0.20 -8.34 7.53
C ASN A 22 -0.79 -7.64 6.57
N VAL A 23 -0.56 -6.35 6.31
CA VAL A 23 -1.45 -5.54 5.47
C VAL A 23 -1.30 -5.96 4.01
N LYS A 24 -2.43 -6.30 3.39
CA LYS A 24 -2.54 -6.66 1.97
C LYS A 24 -3.62 -5.82 1.30
N LEU A 25 -3.31 -5.27 0.13
CA LEU A 25 -4.25 -4.54 -0.72
C LEU A 25 -4.55 -5.35 -1.99
N THR A 26 -5.70 -5.09 -2.62
CA THR A 26 -5.95 -5.58 -3.99
C THR A 26 -5.00 -4.91 -4.98
N CYS A 27 -4.38 -5.72 -5.85
CA CYS A 27 -3.51 -5.27 -6.93
C CYS A 27 -3.79 -5.93 -8.27
N LYS A 28 -4.96 -6.59 -8.40
CA LYS A 28 -5.38 -7.21 -9.65
C LYS A 28 -5.50 -6.16 -10.77
N GLY A 29 -4.63 -6.26 -11.77
CA GLY A 29 -4.59 -5.31 -12.89
C GLY A 29 -3.99 -3.95 -12.55
N PHE A 30 -3.37 -3.81 -11.37
CA PHE A 30 -2.53 -2.67 -11.07
C PHE A 30 -1.22 -2.75 -11.87
N GLN A 31 -0.85 -1.65 -12.51
CA GLN A 31 0.42 -1.50 -13.18
C GLN A 31 0.91 -0.08 -12.97
N SER A 32 2.18 0.05 -12.59
CA SER A 32 2.85 1.34 -12.52
C SER A 32 3.83 1.53 -13.66
N ASP A 33 3.81 2.73 -14.23
CA ASP A 33 4.75 3.21 -15.25
C ASP A 33 6.11 3.63 -14.64
N THR A 34 6.22 3.68 -13.31
CA THR A 34 7.46 4.04 -12.59
C THR A 34 7.82 2.98 -11.56
N LYS A 35 9.10 2.93 -11.18
CA LYS A 35 9.56 2.03 -10.13
C LYS A 35 8.98 2.43 -8.78
N ILE A 36 8.37 1.48 -8.08
CA ILE A 36 7.93 1.61 -6.69
C ILE A 36 9.02 1.01 -5.78
N ASN A 37 9.20 1.56 -4.57
CA ASN A 37 10.10 0.97 -3.58
C ASN A 37 9.53 -0.38 -3.10
N PRO A 38 10.21 -1.52 -3.30
CA PRO A 38 9.70 -2.82 -2.87
C PRO A 38 9.52 -2.94 -1.35
N ASP A 39 10.23 -2.13 -0.55
CA ASP A 39 10.08 -2.14 0.90
C ASP A 39 8.75 -1.55 1.37
N THR A 40 8.12 -0.71 0.55
CA THR A 40 6.82 -0.10 0.88
C THR A 40 5.65 -0.86 0.25
N LEU A 41 5.80 -1.30 -1.00
CA LEU A 41 4.82 -2.11 -1.71
C LEU A 41 5.54 -3.12 -2.62
N TYR A 42 5.20 -4.40 -2.45
CA TYR A 42 5.61 -5.47 -3.37
C TYR A 42 4.41 -6.27 -3.88
N TYR A 43 4.53 -6.82 -5.07
CA TYR A 43 3.49 -7.60 -5.73
C TYR A 43 3.55 -9.08 -5.32
N ASP A 44 2.39 -9.65 -4.97
CA ASP A 44 2.18 -11.07 -4.66
C ASP A 44 0.94 -11.56 -5.42
N GLY A 45 1.12 -11.88 -6.70
CA GLY A 45 0.02 -12.20 -7.61
C GLY A 45 -0.98 -11.04 -7.77
N ASP A 46 -2.23 -11.29 -7.42
CA ASP A 46 -3.32 -10.29 -7.45
C ASP A 46 -3.34 -9.38 -6.20
N LEU A 47 -2.41 -9.57 -5.26
CA LEU A 47 -2.30 -8.79 -4.02
C LEU A 47 -1.05 -7.92 -4.01
N CYS A 48 -1.14 -6.79 -3.33
CA CYS A 48 0.01 -5.99 -2.94
C CYS A 48 0.23 -6.10 -1.46
N ILE A 49 1.48 -6.36 -1.10
CA ILE A 49 1.89 -6.49 0.27
C ILE A 49 2.56 -5.20 0.70
N ILE A 50 2.11 -4.67 1.84
CA ILE A 50 2.56 -3.38 2.34
C ILE A 50 3.61 -3.59 3.43
N ASN A 51 4.64 -2.73 3.40
CA ASN A 51 5.67 -2.65 4.44
C ASN A 51 6.31 -4.01 4.77
N ASN A 52 6.50 -4.89 3.77
CA ASN A 52 7.01 -6.24 3.98
C ASN A 52 6.29 -7.05 5.07
N LEU A 53 4.97 -6.87 5.20
CA LEU A 53 4.12 -7.44 6.27
C LEU A 53 4.48 -6.97 7.69
N GLN A 54 5.44 -6.05 7.83
CA GLN A 54 5.91 -5.59 9.12
C GLN A 54 4.85 -4.77 9.86
N PRO A 55 4.93 -4.75 11.19
CA PRO A 55 4.07 -3.92 12.03
C PRO A 55 4.09 -2.44 11.64
N ILE A 56 2.92 -1.82 11.73
CA ILE A 56 2.67 -0.39 11.62
C ILE A 56 2.10 0.02 12.98
N TYR A 57 2.86 0.80 13.76
CA TYR A 57 2.45 1.18 15.12
C TYR A 57 1.39 2.29 15.08
N PRO A 58 0.63 2.51 16.18
CA PRO A 58 -0.31 3.61 16.27
C PRO A 58 0.32 4.96 15.86
N GLY A 59 -0.29 5.64 14.89
CA GLY A 59 0.19 6.93 14.36
C GLY A 59 1.27 6.82 13.26
N ASP A 60 1.82 5.62 13.00
CA ASP A 60 2.77 5.43 11.91
C ASP A 60 2.09 5.53 10.53
N ARG A 61 2.91 5.92 9.55
CA ARG A 61 2.50 6.09 8.16
C ARG A 61 3.46 5.40 7.20
N ILE A 62 2.90 4.69 6.24
CA ILE A 62 3.63 4.11 5.10
C ILE A 62 3.21 4.87 3.85
N THR A 63 4.18 5.48 3.17
CA THR A 63 3.93 6.24 1.94
C THR A 63 4.68 5.63 0.77
N PHE A 64 4.01 5.50 -0.37
CA PHE A 64 4.66 5.14 -1.63
C PHE A 64 4.13 5.96 -2.80
N LEU A 65 4.99 6.14 -3.80
CA LEU A 65 4.69 6.84 -5.03
C LEU A 65 4.60 5.85 -6.18
N TYR A 66 3.63 6.04 -7.08
CA TYR A 66 3.53 5.28 -8.32
C TYR A 66 3.14 6.19 -9.49
N GLY A 67 3.67 5.89 -10.67
CA GLY A 67 3.29 6.55 -11.92
C GLY A 67 2.19 5.77 -12.62
N ARG A 68 1.13 6.44 -13.09
CA ARG A 68 0.09 5.81 -13.91
C ARG A 68 -0.61 6.82 -14.83
N ALA A 69 -0.57 6.57 -16.14
CA ALA A 69 -1.22 7.44 -17.14
C ALA A 69 -2.76 7.35 -17.12
N SER A 70 -3.33 6.18 -16.75
CA SER A 70 -4.78 5.97 -16.71
C SER A 70 -5.46 6.50 -15.45
N GLY A 71 -4.76 7.27 -14.62
CA GLY A 71 -5.27 7.83 -13.37
C GLY A 71 -5.04 6.95 -12.14
N GLN A 72 -5.59 7.41 -11.01
CA GLN A 72 -5.47 6.72 -9.72
C GLN A 72 -5.98 5.28 -9.79
N TYR A 73 -5.27 4.38 -9.12
CA TYR A 73 -5.71 3.02 -8.90
C TYR A 73 -6.44 2.93 -7.54
N PRO A 74 -7.66 2.37 -7.50
CA PRO A 74 -8.45 2.29 -6.27
C PRO A 74 -8.00 1.08 -5.44
N PHE A 75 -6.90 1.22 -4.71
CA PHE A 75 -6.48 0.19 -3.76
C PHE A 75 -7.58 -0.03 -2.71
N GLN A 76 -7.80 -1.29 -2.36
CA GLN A 76 -8.74 -1.71 -1.33
C GLN A 76 -8.02 -2.64 -0.36
N LEU A 77 -8.27 -2.46 0.93
CA LEU A 77 -7.77 -3.36 1.95
C LEU A 77 -8.38 -4.75 1.74
N THR A 78 -7.53 -5.76 1.60
CA THR A 78 -7.96 -7.16 1.48
C THR A 78 -7.78 -7.90 2.80
N ALA A 79 -6.68 -7.66 3.49
CA ALA A 79 -6.40 -8.29 4.78
C ALA A 79 -5.51 -7.40 5.63
N GLN A 80 -5.68 -7.51 6.95
CA GLN A 80 -4.76 -7.01 7.96
C GLN A 80 -4.87 -7.88 9.22
N ARG A 81 -3.85 -7.81 10.07
CA ARG A 81 -3.87 -8.39 11.41
C ARG A 81 -3.74 -7.28 12.42
N GLU A 82 -4.69 -7.21 13.33
CA GLU A 82 -4.70 -6.28 14.46
C GLU A 82 -4.24 -6.99 15.73
N ALA A 83 -3.41 -6.32 16.53
CA ALA A 83 -3.04 -6.75 17.87
C ALA A 83 -3.21 -5.56 18.83
N CYS A 84 -4.23 -5.64 19.68
CA CYS A 84 -4.63 -4.59 20.62
C CYS A 84 -4.32 -5.01 22.07
N SER A 85 -4.04 -4.02 22.92
CA SER A 85 -3.81 -4.19 24.37
C SER A 85 -4.82 -3.43 25.20
#